data_AF-A0AA42DLE3-F1
#
_entry.id   AF-A0AA42DLE3-F1
#
_cell.length_a   1.000
_cell.length_b   1.000
_cell.length_c   1.000
_cell.angle_alpha   90.00
_cell.angle_beta   90.00
_cell.angle_gamma   90.00
#
_symmetry.space_group_name_H-M   'P 1'
#
loop_
_entity.id
_entity.type
_entity.pdbx_description
1 polymer ?
#
loop_
_entity_poly.entity_id
_entity_poly.type
_entity_poly.pdbx_seq_one_letter_code
_entity_poly.pdbx_strand_id
1 'polypeptide(L)'
;TRQYHHKKPLSARCEKVETKLSKISTTDPDSGYMMRDGKPEGFHYLDHRTVDAKYSIITDVFVTPGNVSDVEPYLERLDRQKERFGFDTKYVGLDA
;
A
#
# COMPACT_ATOMS: atom_id res chain seq x y z
N THR A 1 37.58 -10.24 3.10
CA THR A 1 36.39 -10.32 3.99
C THR A 1 36.68 -9.61 5.31
N ARG A 2 35.69 -9.19 6.12
CA ARG A 2 35.91 -8.44 7.39
C ARG A 2 36.91 -9.09 8.37
N GLN A 3 37.05 -10.40 8.28
CA GLN A 3 38.06 -11.21 9.00
C GLN A 3 39.51 -10.83 8.62
N TYR A 4 39.76 -10.40 7.38
CA TYR A 4 41.08 -9.99 6.88
C TYR A 4 41.56 -8.63 7.43
N HIS A 5 40.65 -7.83 8.01
CA HIS A 5 40.95 -6.49 8.51
C HIS A 5 40.84 -6.36 10.05
N HIS A 6 40.82 -7.48 10.79
CA HIS A 6 40.70 -7.51 12.26
C HIS A 6 39.56 -6.66 12.83
N LYS A 7 38.48 -6.44 12.07
CA LYS A 7 37.33 -5.63 12.51
C LYS A 7 36.37 -6.51 13.31
N LYS A 8 35.90 -6.01 14.45
CA LYS A 8 34.89 -6.68 15.29
C LYS A 8 33.64 -7.02 14.44
N PRO A 9 32.99 -8.18 14.69
CA PRO A 9 31.74 -8.53 14.04
C PRO A 9 30.65 -7.49 14.35
N LEU A 10 29.75 -7.25 13.39
CA LEU A 10 28.59 -6.40 13.64
C LEU A 10 27.76 -7.02 14.77
N SER A 11 27.36 -6.20 15.74
CA SER A 11 26.44 -6.65 16.77
C SER A 11 25.12 -7.09 16.14
N ALA A 12 24.51 -8.14 16.71
CA ALA A 12 23.19 -8.57 16.30
C ALA A 12 22.21 -7.38 16.38
N ARG A 13 21.43 -7.18 15.31
CA ARG A 13 20.40 -6.15 15.27
C ARG A 13 19.32 -6.55 16.27
N CYS A 14 19.16 -5.78 17.33
CA CYS A 14 17.99 -5.90 18.20
C CYS A 14 16.80 -5.40 17.39
N GLU A 15 15.86 -6.28 17.07
CA GLU A 15 14.60 -5.91 16.44
C GLU A 15 13.80 -5.07 17.45
N LYS A 16 13.82 -3.75 17.28
CA LYS A 16 12.91 -2.88 17.99
C LYS A 16 11.53 -3.08 17.38
N VAL A 17 10.62 -3.69 18.15
CA VAL A 17 9.20 -3.72 17.80
C VAL A 17 8.68 -2.29 17.96
N GLU A 18 8.61 -1.54 16.87
CA GLU A 18 7.98 -0.22 16.88
C GLU A 18 6.47 -0.39 17.02
N THR A 19 5.94 -0.12 18.21
CA THR A 19 4.50 -0.07 18.43
C THR A 19 3.97 1.24 17.84
N LYS A 20 3.41 1.18 16.63
CA LYS A 20 2.75 2.33 16.00
C LYS A 20 1.39 2.56 16.68
N LEU A 21 1.24 3.67 17.38
CA LEU A 21 -0.06 4.11 17.88
C LEU A 21 -0.94 4.49 16.68
N SER A 22 -2.10 3.84 16.54
CA SER A 22 -3.10 4.16 15.52
C SER A 22 -4.39 4.67 16.17
N LYS A 23 -5.02 5.67 15.56
CA LYS A 23 -6.37 6.11 15.93
C LYS A 23 -7.36 5.14 15.30
N ILE A 24 -8.23 4.55 16.11
CA ILE A 24 -9.30 3.64 15.68
C ILE A 24 -10.64 4.32 15.96
N SER A 25 -11.56 4.25 15.00
CA SER A 25 -12.89 4.83 15.16
C SER A 25 -13.74 3.97 16.08
N THR A 26 -14.50 4.61 16.97
CA THR A 26 -15.43 3.93 17.88
C THR A 26 -16.77 3.61 17.22
N THR A 27 -17.11 4.28 16.11
CA THR A 27 -18.38 4.08 15.40
C THR A 27 -18.23 3.19 14.17
N ASP A 28 -17.05 3.15 13.56
CA ASP A 28 -16.75 2.35 12.36
C ASP A 28 -15.29 1.85 12.39
N PRO A 29 -15.01 0.68 13.02
CA PRO A 29 -13.67 0.13 13.15
C PRO A 29 -12.96 -0.21 11.84
N ASP A 30 -13.70 -0.32 10.72
CA ASP A 30 -13.16 -0.65 9.40
C ASP A 30 -12.60 0.61 8.68
N SER A 31 -12.89 1.80 9.21
CA SER A 31 -12.35 3.05 8.69
C SER A 31 -10.91 3.31 9.13
N GLY A 32 -10.15 4.00 8.28
CA GLY A 32 -8.75 4.32 8.56
C GLY A 32 -8.54 5.80 8.85
N TYR A 33 -7.80 6.11 9.91
CA TYR A 33 -7.47 7.50 10.23
C TYR A 33 -6.38 8.04 9.30
N MET A 34 -6.70 9.10 8.56
CA MET A 34 -5.83 9.66 7.54
C MET A 34 -5.60 11.16 7.77
N MET A 35 -4.34 11.56 7.68
CA MET A 35 -3.91 12.96 7.59
C MET A 35 -3.22 13.16 6.24
N ARG A 36 -3.80 13.98 5.36
CA ARG A 36 -3.20 14.37 4.08
C ARG A 36 -3.26 15.89 3.95
N ASP A 37 -2.17 16.49 3.49
CA ASP A 37 -2.10 17.92 3.25
C ASP A 37 -3.18 18.33 2.24
N GLY A 38 -3.94 19.38 2.58
CA GLY A 38 -5.02 19.92 1.75
C GLY A 38 -6.34 19.14 1.79
N LYS A 39 -6.45 18.06 2.58
CA LYS A 39 -7.72 17.34 2.82
C LYS A 39 -8.11 17.38 4.30
N PRO A 40 -9.41 17.29 4.64
CA PRO A 40 -9.84 17.17 6.03
C PRO A 40 -9.19 15.97 6.73
N GLU A 41 -8.64 16.20 7.92
CA GLU A 41 -8.18 15.12 8.80
C GLU A 41 -9.39 14.32 9.31
N GLY A 42 -9.31 12.99 9.29
CA GLY A 42 -10.39 12.14 9.81
C GLY A 42 -10.32 10.69 9.37
N PHE A 43 -11.40 9.96 9.68
CA PHE A 43 -11.59 8.57 9.29
C PHE A 43 -12.14 8.48 7.86
N HIS A 44 -11.46 7.71 7.02
CA HIS A 44 -11.76 7.61 5.59
C HIS A 44 -11.65 6.17 5.10
N TYR A 45 -12.10 5.97 3.87
CA TYR A 45 -11.78 4.82 3.02
C TYR A 45 -11.06 5.32 1.77
N LEU A 46 -10.20 4.47 1.19
CA LEU A 46 -9.55 4.71 -0.10
C LEU A 46 -10.11 3.77 -1.14
N ASP A 47 -10.33 4.29 -2.34
CA ASP A 47 -10.67 3.50 -3.52
C ASP A 47 -9.40 3.31 -4.37
N HIS A 48 -8.86 2.10 -4.35
CA HIS A 48 -7.76 1.71 -5.22
C HIS A 48 -8.35 1.29 -6.55
N ARG A 49 -8.34 2.21 -7.50
CA ARG A 49 -8.96 2.02 -8.80
C ARG A 49 -7.94 1.67 -9.87
N THR A 50 -8.34 0.77 -10.76
CA THR A 50 -7.60 0.54 -12.00
C THR A 50 -8.50 0.85 -13.19
N VAL A 51 -7.90 1.48 -14.19
CA VAL A 51 -8.59 1.96 -15.38
C VAL A 51 -7.83 1.49 -16.61
N ASP A 52 -8.55 1.07 -17.63
CA ASP A 52 -7.99 0.85 -18.96
C ASP A 52 -7.55 2.20 -19.56
N ALA A 53 -6.27 2.30 -19.91
CA ALA A 53 -5.67 3.55 -20.36
C ALA A 53 -6.18 4.04 -21.73
N LYS A 54 -6.74 3.15 -22.56
CA LYS A 54 -7.15 3.49 -23.94
C LYS A 54 -8.58 4.02 -24.00
N TYR A 55 -9.47 3.43 -23.21
CA TYR A 55 -10.91 3.67 -23.26
C TYR A 55 -11.47 4.25 -21.95
N SER A 56 -10.63 4.46 -20.94
CA SER A 56 -11.01 5.01 -19.63
C SER A 56 -12.09 4.19 -18.91
N ILE A 57 -12.09 2.87 -19.13
CA ILE A 57 -13.03 1.94 -18.49
C ILE A 57 -12.45 1.52 -17.14
N ILE A 58 -13.25 1.61 -16.07
CA ILE A 58 -12.88 1.09 -14.76
C ILE A 58 -12.92 -0.45 -14.82
N THR A 59 -11.77 -1.09 -14.61
CA THR A 59 -11.65 -2.57 -14.62
C THR A 59 -11.61 -3.17 -13.22
N ASP A 60 -11.31 -2.35 -12.21
CA ASP A 60 -11.29 -2.76 -10.81
C ASP A 60 -11.46 -1.58 -9.85
N VAL A 61 -12.09 -1.87 -8.72
CA VAL A 61 -12.15 -1.02 -7.53
C VAL A 61 -11.90 -1.91 -6.32
N PHE A 62 -10.92 -1.53 -5.50
CA PHE A 62 -10.63 -2.19 -4.24
C PHE A 62 -10.65 -1.16 -3.11
N VAL A 63 -11.53 -1.35 -2.13
CA VAL A 63 -11.71 -0.39 -1.05
C VAL A 63 -10.95 -0.84 0.19
N THR A 64 -10.17 0.05 0.78
CA THR A 64 -9.43 -0.21 2.02
C THR A 64 -9.65 0.90 3.04
N PRO A 65 -9.30 0.69 4.32
CA PRO A 65 -9.21 1.76 5.29
C PRO A 65 -8.32 2.92 4.79
N GLY A 66 -8.66 4.14 5.19
CA GLY A 66 -7.99 5.40 4.84
C GLY A 66 -6.49 5.47 5.11
N ASN A 67 -5.99 4.63 6.02
CA ASN A 67 -4.60 4.60 6.45
C ASN A 67 -3.75 3.55 5.73
N VAL A 68 -4.31 2.83 4.76
CA VAL A 68 -3.59 1.88 3.90
C VAL A 68 -2.89 2.64 2.77
N SER A 69 -1.63 2.33 2.49
CA SER A 69 -0.92 2.93 1.36
C SER A 69 -1.34 2.29 0.04
N ASP A 70 -1.42 3.08 -1.03
CA ASP A 70 -1.75 2.60 -2.39
C ASP A 70 -0.76 1.56 -2.92
N VAL A 71 0.47 1.52 -2.38
CA VAL A 71 1.49 0.52 -2.73
C VAL A 71 1.15 -0.87 -2.18
N GLU A 72 0.46 -0.95 -1.04
CA GLU A 72 0.19 -2.21 -0.34
C GLU A 72 -0.66 -3.17 -1.19
N PRO A 73 -1.83 -2.78 -1.75
CA PRO A 73 -2.65 -3.70 -2.53
C PRO A 73 -2.19 -3.82 -4.00
N TYR A 74 -1.33 -2.93 -4.49
CA TYR A 74 -1.10 -2.75 -5.93
C TYR A 74 -0.75 -4.03 -6.69
N LEU A 75 0.26 -4.78 -6.24
CA LEU A 75 0.72 -6.00 -6.93
C LEU A 75 -0.37 -7.07 -6.96
N GLU A 76 -1.05 -7.28 -5.83
CA GLU A 76 -2.16 -8.22 -5.74
C GLU A 76 -3.31 -7.83 -6.67
N ARG A 77 -3.62 -6.53 -6.78
CA ARG A 77 -4.65 -6.04 -7.69
C ARG A 77 -4.29 -6.30 -9.15
N LEU A 78 -3.04 -6.05 -9.52
CA LEU A 78 -2.54 -6.30 -10.88
C LEU A 78 -2.66 -7.79 -11.25
N ASP A 79 -2.24 -8.68 -10.36
CA ASP A 79 -2.29 -10.12 -10.59
C ASP A 79 -3.74 -10.61 -10.72
N ARG A 80 -4.64 -10.13 -9.86
CA ARG A 80 -6.07 -10.43 -9.94
C ARG A 80 -6.67 -10.04 -11.31
N GLN A 81 -6.25 -8.91 -11.89
CA GLN A 81 -6.76 -8.52 -13.21
C GLN A 81 -6.27 -9.42 -14.32
N LYS A 82 -4.97 -9.76 -14.30
CA LYS A 82 -4.39 -10.69 -15.27
C LYS A 82 -5.06 -12.05 -15.21
N GLU A 83 -5.31 -12.57 -14.01
CA GLU A 83 -5.98 -13.85 -13.81
C GLU A 83 -7.46 -13.79 -14.25
N ARG A 84 -8.20 -12.76 -13.83
CA ARG A 84 -9.64 -12.67 -14.08
C ARG A 84 -10.00 -12.44 -15.55
N PHE A 85 -9.22 -11.61 -16.25
CA PHE A 85 -9.55 -11.17 -17.61
C PHE A 85 -8.58 -11.68 -18.68
N GLY A 86 -7.49 -12.36 -18.29
CA GLY A 86 -6.50 -12.87 -19.22
C GLY A 86 -5.70 -11.77 -19.94
N PHE A 87 -5.49 -10.62 -19.29
CA PHE A 87 -4.78 -9.49 -19.90
C PHE A 87 -3.28 -9.78 -20.08
N ASP A 88 -2.77 -9.60 -21.30
CA ASP A 88 -1.33 -9.52 -21.60
C ASP A 88 -0.81 -8.09 -21.29
N THR A 89 -0.78 -7.75 -20.00
CA THR A 89 -0.41 -6.40 -19.55
C THR A 89 1.10 -6.15 -19.74
N LYS A 90 1.45 -5.24 -20.66
CA LYS A 90 2.84 -4.83 -20.93
C LYS A 90 3.28 -3.57 -20.19
N TYR A 91 2.33 -2.67 -19.92
CA TYR A 91 2.59 -1.38 -19.30
C TYR A 91 1.54 -1.11 -18.24
N VAL A 92 1.97 -0.45 -17.17
CA VAL A 92 1.16 -0.03 -16.03
C VAL A 92 1.61 1.37 -15.61
N GLY A 93 0.67 2.25 -15.33
CA GLY A 93 0.92 3.59 -14.79
C GLY A 93 0.36 3.68 -13.38
N LEU A 94 1.11 4.32 -12.48
CA LEU A 94 0.67 4.65 -11.13
C LEU A 94 0.45 6.16 -11.07
N ASP A 95 -0.70 6.56 -10.54
CA ASP A 95 -0.93 7.97 -10.20
C ASP A 95 -0.10 8.34 -8.96
N ALA A 96 0.34 9.60 -8.88
CA ALA A 96 1.31 10.08 -7.89
C ALA A 96 0.65 10.81 -6.71
#